data_AF-A0A9E5CZ91-F1
#
_entry.id   AF-A0A9E5CZ91-F1
#
_cell.length_a   1.000
_cell.length_b   1.000
_cell.length_c   1.000
_cell.angle_alpha   90.00
_cell.angle_beta   90.00
_cell.angle_gamma   90.00
#
_symmetry.space_group_name_H-M   'P 1'
#
loop_
_entity.id
_entity.type
_entity.pdbx_description
1 polymer ?
#
loop_
_entity_poly.entity_id
_entity_poly.type
_entity_poly.pdbx_seq_one_letter_code
_entity_poly.pdbx_strand_id
1 'polypeptide(L)'
;DEELRLAAAEALAVHPDEGFGMLREAAEHKEIMTRRAAAFGLARIQDDWAIEVLEKLKVDDEEWIVRGAAAEALDRRLNPPWKIYPPPNEPAELPWLIAFAAKEGLGVASGKAATEMLRRAVKDGSVDEKIAALEVLGWGEGEELTLELYKALESGEDHLRDVAYESLWRLSTTGVRLPDPLKFGF
;
A
#
# COMPACT_ATOMS: atom_id res chain seq x y z
N ASP A 1 -23.64 6.16 -19.99
CA ASP A 1 -22.66 6.95 -19.23
C ASP A 1 -21.50 6.03 -18.85
N GLU A 2 -20.26 6.50 -18.93
CA GLU A 2 -19.06 5.70 -18.67
C GLU A 2 -18.85 5.46 -17.17
N GLU A 3 -18.95 6.51 -16.36
CA GLU A 3 -18.78 6.44 -14.90
C GLU A 3 -19.80 5.48 -14.28
N LEU A 4 -21.06 5.55 -14.74
CA LEU A 4 -22.11 4.63 -14.29
C LEU A 4 -21.80 3.17 -14.63
N ARG A 5 -21.20 2.89 -15.79
CA ARG A 5 -20.84 1.51 -16.17
C ARG A 5 -19.70 0.99 -15.32
N LEU A 6 -18.70 1.82 -15.05
CA LEU A 6 -17.60 1.47 -14.15
C LEU A 6 -18.12 1.16 -12.75
N ALA A 7 -18.90 2.06 -12.17
CA ALA A 7 -19.50 1.87 -10.86
C ALA A 7 -20.38 0.61 -10.79
N ALA A 8 -21.18 0.35 -11.84
CA ALA A 8 -21.98 -0.86 -11.91
C ALA A 8 -21.12 -2.12 -11.99
N ALA A 9 -20.09 -2.15 -12.83
CA ALA A 9 -19.20 -3.31 -12.95
C ALA A 9 -18.43 -3.60 -11.65
N GLU A 10 -17.96 -2.56 -10.96
CA GLU A 10 -17.31 -2.71 -9.66
C GLU A 10 -18.29 -3.18 -8.57
N ALA A 11 -19.55 -2.72 -8.60
CA ALA A 11 -20.59 -3.20 -7.69
C ALA A 11 -20.96 -4.67 -7.96
N LEU A 12 -21.00 -5.11 -9.22
CA LEU A 12 -21.25 -6.53 -9.54
C LEU A 12 -20.15 -7.45 -8.98
N ALA A 13 -18.92 -6.96 -8.81
CA ALA A 13 -17.82 -7.73 -8.27
C ALA A 13 -17.99 -8.14 -6.78
N VAL A 14 -18.95 -7.54 -6.05
CA VAL A 14 -19.27 -7.93 -4.67
C VAL A 14 -20.43 -8.93 -4.56
N HIS A 15 -21.00 -9.37 -5.69
CA HIS A 15 -22.13 -10.30 -5.75
C HIS A 15 -21.75 -11.58 -6.50
N PRO A 16 -21.26 -12.64 -5.82
CA PRO A 16 -20.80 -13.87 -6.48
C PRO A 16 -21.89 -14.62 -7.26
N ASP A 17 -23.13 -14.60 -6.78
CA ASP A 17 -24.22 -15.41 -7.36
C ASP A 17 -24.65 -14.93 -8.76
N GLU A 18 -24.84 -13.62 -8.92
CA GLU A 18 -25.33 -13.02 -10.18
C GLU A 18 -24.26 -12.16 -10.85
N GLY A 19 -23.51 -11.37 -10.07
CA GLY A 19 -22.58 -10.39 -10.58
C GLY A 19 -21.38 -10.99 -11.31
N PHE A 20 -20.90 -12.16 -10.89
CA PHE A 20 -19.79 -12.84 -11.58
C PHE A 20 -20.20 -13.29 -12.98
N GLY A 21 -21.40 -13.85 -13.13
CA GLY A 21 -21.96 -14.21 -14.43
C GLY A 21 -22.10 -12.99 -15.33
N MET A 22 -22.69 -11.91 -14.80
CA MET A 22 -22.86 -10.66 -15.53
C MET A 22 -21.52 -10.03 -15.96
N LEU A 23 -20.47 -10.13 -15.15
CA LEU A 23 -19.14 -9.63 -15.51
C LEU A 23 -18.47 -10.46 -16.61
N ARG A 24 -18.67 -11.78 -16.64
CA ARG A 24 -18.21 -12.63 -17.75
C ARG A 24 -18.92 -12.25 -19.06
N GLU A 25 -20.23 -12.08 -19.02
CA GLU A 25 -21.00 -11.63 -20.19
C GLU A 25 -20.59 -10.23 -20.64
N ALA A 26 -20.35 -9.32 -19.68
CA ALA A 26 -19.92 -7.96 -19.96
C ALA A 26 -18.52 -7.92 -20.62
N ALA A 27 -17.63 -8.85 -20.27
CA ALA A 27 -16.31 -8.98 -20.89
C ALA A 27 -16.37 -9.44 -22.36
N GLU A 28 -17.44 -10.10 -22.79
CA GLU A 28 -17.65 -10.53 -24.19
C GLU A 28 -18.66 -9.62 -24.93
N HIS A 29 -19.08 -8.52 -24.30
CA HIS A 29 -20.12 -7.66 -24.83
C HIS A 29 -19.67 -6.90 -26.10
N LYS A 30 -20.59 -6.71 -27.05
CA LYS A 30 -20.32 -5.97 -28.30
C LYS A 30 -19.90 -4.52 -28.08
N GLU A 31 -20.36 -3.89 -27.01
CA GLU A 31 -20.03 -2.50 -26.68
C GLU A 31 -18.67 -2.40 -25.99
N ILE A 32 -17.76 -1.64 -26.60
CA ILE A 32 -16.39 -1.40 -26.13
C ILE A 32 -16.36 -0.92 -24.67
N MET A 33 -17.20 0.07 -24.33
CA MET A 33 -17.20 0.68 -22.99
C MET A 33 -17.73 -0.29 -21.91
N THR A 34 -18.54 -1.28 -22.29
CA THR A 34 -19.01 -2.32 -21.36
C THR A 34 -17.89 -3.32 -21.07
N ARG A 35 -17.13 -3.75 -22.09
CA ARG A 35 -15.95 -4.62 -21.87
C ARG A 35 -14.88 -3.90 -21.04
N ARG A 36 -14.64 -2.62 -21.33
CA ARG A 36 -13.75 -1.78 -20.53
C ARG A 36 -14.18 -1.75 -19.06
N ALA A 37 -15.46 -1.51 -18.79
CA ALA A 37 -15.98 -1.52 -17.42
C ALA A 37 -15.88 -2.90 -16.77
N ALA A 38 -16.16 -3.97 -17.51
CA ALA A 38 -16.02 -5.35 -17.04
C ALA A 38 -14.60 -5.64 -16.57
N ALA A 39 -13.57 -5.15 -17.27
CA ALA A 39 -12.18 -5.30 -16.84
C ALA A 39 -11.94 -4.73 -15.43
N PHE A 40 -12.48 -3.55 -15.11
CA PHE A 40 -12.35 -2.97 -13.77
C PHE A 40 -13.18 -3.69 -12.71
N GLY A 41 -14.36 -4.21 -13.07
CA GLY A 41 -15.14 -5.08 -12.17
C GLY A 41 -14.40 -6.38 -11.85
N LEU A 42 -13.90 -7.07 -12.88
CA LEU A 42 -13.11 -8.30 -12.75
C LEU A 42 -11.85 -8.10 -11.90
N ALA A 43 -11.21 -6.92 -11.98
CA ALA A 43 -10.04 -6.57 -11.18
C ALA A 43 -10.28 -6.67 -9.65
N ARG A 44 -11.53 -6.58 -9.20
CA ARG A 44 -11.90 -6.64 -7.78
C ARG A 44 -12.16 -8.05 -7.28
N ILE A 45 -12.25 -9.04 -8.18
CA ILE A 45 -12.54 -10.44 -7.84
C ILE A 45 -11.23 -11.17 -7.52
N GLN A 46 -11.22 -11.90 -6.40
CA GLN A 46 -10.02 -12.61 -5.88
C GLN A 46 -9.93 -14.07 -6.34
N ASP A 47 -10.56 -14.40 -7.47
CA ASP A 47 -10.60 -15.75 -8.02
C ASP A 47 -9.76 -15.85 -9.29
N ASP A 48 -9.15 -17.03 -9.52
CA ASP A 48 -8.25 -17.26 -10.65
C ASP A 48 -8.93 -17.07 -12.01
N TRP A 49 -10.21 -17.42 -12.14
CA TRP A 49 -10.95 -17.27 -13.40
C TRP A 49 -11.05 -15.80 -13.84
N ALA A 50 -11.08 -14.84 -12.92
CA ALA A 50 -11.14 -13.42 -13.26
C ALA A 50 -9.82 -12.96 -13.90
N ILE A 51 -8.70 -13.56 -13.47
CA ILE A 51 -7.37 -13.35 -14.05
C ILE A 51 -7.36 -13.84 -15.49
N GLU A 52 -7.83 -15.07 -15.73
CA GLU A 52 -7.83 -15.67 -17.05
C GLU A 52 -8.62 -14.82 -18.05
N VAL A 53 -9.77 -14.27 -17.61
CA VAL A 53 -10.56 -13.34 -18.42
C VAL A 53 -9.81 -12.04 -18.69
N LEU A 54 -9.16 -11.45 -17.67
CA LEU A 54 -8.36 -10.23 -17.84
C LEU A 54 -7.14 -10.45 -18.75
N GLU A 55 -6.45 -11.58 -18.65
CA GLU A 55 -5.32 -11.93 -19.51
C GLU A 55 -5.77 -12.10 -20.96
N LYS A 56 -6.92 -12.77 -21.18
CA LYS A 56 -7.55 -12.87 -22.49
C LYS A 56 -7.90 -11.49 -23.04
N LEU A 57 -8.57 -10.64 -22.26
CA LEU A 57 -8.91 -9.27 -22.69
C LEU A 57 -7.67 -8.44 -23.04
N LYS A 58 -6.58 -8.59 -22.27
CA LYS A 58 -5.32 -7.87 -22.52
C LYS A 58 -4.68 -8.22 -23.86
N VAL A 59 -4.81 -9.48 -24.30
CA VAL A 59 -4.14 -10.01 -25.49
C VAL A 59 -5.05 -9.99 -26.71
N ASP A 60 -6.29 -10.46 -26.55
CA ASP A 60 -7.17 -10.84 -27.66
C ASP A 60 -8.21 -9.76 -28.03
N ASP A 61 -8.43 -8.74 -27.19
CA ASP A 61 -9.44 -7.71 -27.49
C ASP A 61 -8.99 -6.81 -28.66
N GLU A 62 -9.90 -6.60 -29.61
CA GLU A 62 -9.66 -5.77 -30.80
C GLU A 62 -9.34 -4.32 -30.43
N GLU A 63 -9.93 -3.82 -29.34
CA GLU A 63 -9.87 -2.42 -28.97
C GLU A 63 -8.77 -2.14 -27.95
N TRP A 64 -7.87 -1.23 -28.31
CA TRP A 64 -6.72 -0.87 -27.48
C TRP A 64 -7.12 -0.36 -26.09
N ILE A 65 -8.28 0.30 -25.99
CA ILE A 65 -8.77 0.87 -24.72
C ILE A 65 -9.19 -0.23 -23.73
N VAL A 66 -9.71 -1.36 -24.23
CA VAL A 66 -10.07 -2.51 -23.38
C VAL A 66 -8.81 -3.28 -22.98
N ARG A 67 -7.88 -3.50 -23.92
CA ARG A 67 -6.57 -4.09 -23.63
C ARG A 67 -5.80 -3.30 -22.56
N GLY A 68 -5.81 -1.97 -22.67
CA GLY A 68 -5.21 -1.07 -21.70
C GLY A 68 -5.83 -1.18 -20.32
N ALA A 69 -7.17 -1.20 -20.24
CA ALA A 69 -7.89 -1.38 -18.97
C ALA A 69 -7.60 -2.74 -18.31
N ALA A 70 -7.54 -3.82 -19.10
CA ALA A 70 -7.19 -5.14 -18.60
C ALA A 70 -5.73 -5.23 -18.12
N ALA A 71 -4.80 -4.60 -18.84
CA ALA A 71 -3.40 -4.49 -18.41
C ALA A 71 -3.27 -3.71 -17.10
N GLU A 72 -3.96 -2.58 -16.99
CA GLU A 72 -3.99 -1.77 -15.77
C GLU A 72 -4.59 -2.54 -14.59
N ALA A 73 -5.69 -3.26 -14.80
CA ALA A 73 -6.31 -4.11 -13.79
C ALA A 73 -5.35 -5.19 -13.27
N LEU A 74 -4.63 -5.86 -14.17
CA LEU A 74 -3.64 -6.88 -13.81
C LEU A 74 -2.44 -6.28 -13.07
N ASP A 75 -1.92 -5.13 -13.54
CA ASP A 75 -0.80 -4.45 -12.90
C ASP A 75 -1.17 -3.99 -11.49
N ARG A 76 -2.34 -3.37 -11.29
CA ARG A 76 -2.85 -2.99 -9.95
C ARG A 76 -2.98 -4.19 -9.01
N ARG A 77 -3.10 -5.41 -9.51
CA ARG A 77 -3.18 -6.61 -8.67
C ARG A 77 -1.80 -7.16 -8.32
N LEU A 78 -0.85 -7.10 -9.25
CA LEU A 78 0.55 -7.46 -8.99
C LEU A 78 1.25 -6.40 -8.13
N ASN A 79 0.89 -5.14 -8.32
CA ASN A 79 1.40 -3.95 -7.67
C ASN A 79 0.24 -3.19 -7.04
N PRO A 80 -0.39 -3.71 -5.97
CA PRO A 80 -1.48 -2.99 -5.30
C PRO A 80 -1.01 -1.60 -4.87
N PRO A 81 -1.79 -0.53 -5.16
CA PRO A 81 -1.42 0.82 -4.75
C PRO A 81 -1.37 0.93 -3.22
N TRP A 82 -2.15 0.11 -2.52
CA TRP A 82 -2.07 -0.14 -1.08
C TRP A 82 -1.10 -1.29 -0.82
N LYS A 83 0.19 -0.95 -0.77
CA LYS A 83 1.24 -1.88 -0.33
C LYS A 83 1.16 -2.02 1.18
N ILE A 84 0.69 -3.16 1.68
CA ILE A 84 1.29 -3.68 2.91
C ILE A 84 2.68 -4.12 2.47
N TYR A 85 3.66 -3.23 2.60
CA TYR A 85 5.05 -3.57 2.33
C TYR A 85 5.41 -4.82 3.14
N PRO A 86 6.25 -5.73 2.64
CA PRO A 86 6.83 -6.74 3.51
C PRO A 86 7.58 -6.04 4.66
N PRO A 87 7.76 -6.69 5.83
CA PRO A 87 8.64 -6.16 6.85
C PRO A 87 9.99 -5.79 6.22
N PRO A 88 10.53 -4.61 6.50
CA PRO A 88 11.83 -4.20 5.99
C PRO A 88 12.88 -5.20 6.46
N ASN A 89 13.95 -5.33 5.66
CA ASN A 89 15.16 -6.02 6.10
C ASN A 89 15.65 -5.42 7.42
N GLU A 90 16.52 -6.13 8.13
CA GLU A 90 17.05 -5.65 9.40
C GLU A 90 17.53 -4.20 9.26
N PRO A 91 17.16 -3.26 10.17
CA PRO A 91 17.43 -1.84 9.95
C PRO A 91 18.89 -1.51 9.63
N ALA A 92 19.84 -2.28 10.17
CA ALA A 92 21.26 -2.14 9.90
C ALA A 92 21.69 -2.47 8.45
N GLU A 93 20.85 -3.17 7.69
CA GLU A 93 21.09 -3.54 6.29
C GLU A 93 20.42 -2.59 5.30
N LEU A 94 19.64 -1.61 5.77
CA LEU A 94 18.93 -0.68 4.91
C LEU A 94 19.92 0.31 4.25
N PRO A 95 20.05 0.33 2.91
CA PRO A 95 21.05 1.16 2.24
C PRO A 95 20.90 2.66 2.54
N TRP A 96 19.66 3.13 2.65
CA TRP A 96 19.38 4.52 2.98
C TRP A 96 19.79 4.87 4.43
N LEU A 97 19.61 3.96 5.38
CA LEU A 97 19.97 4.18 6.78
C LEU A 97 21.49 4.16 6.97
N ILE A 98 22.18 3.27 6.23
CA ILE A 98 23.65 3.23 6.17
C ILE A 98 24.17 4.56 5.59
N ALA A 99 23.56 5.06 4.51
CA ALA A 99 23.95 6.33 3.90
C ALA A 99 23.70 7.52 4.84
N PHE A 100 22.56 7.55 5.53
CA PHE A 100 22.25 8.55 6.55
C PHE A 100 23.27 8.52 7.70
N ALA A 101 23.59 7.35 8.23
CA ALA A 101 24.59 7.22 9.28
C ALA A 101 25.98 7.67 8.82
N ALA A 102 26.38 7.32 7.60
CA ALA A 102 27.66 7.74 7.02
C ALA A 102 27.75 9.26 6.89
N LYS A 103 26.66 9.94 6.51
CA LYS A 103 26.58 11.41 6.46
C LYS A 103 26.79 12.05 7.85
N GLU A 104 26.31 11.39 8.90
CA GLU A 104 26.51 11.80 10.30
C GLU A 104 27.86 11.37 10.88
N GLY A 105 28.72 10.69 10.10
CA GLY A 105 30.02 10.17 10.57
C GLY A 105 29.90 8.97 11.52
N LEU A 106 28.79 8.23 11.44
CA LEU A 106 28.46 7.09 12.28
C LEU A 106 28.33 5.80 11.45
N GLY A 107 28.41 4.65 12.13
CA GLY A 107 28.06 3.34 11.57
C GLY A 107 26.73 2.84 12.11
N VAL A 108 26.08 1.94 11.38
CA VAL A 108 24.85 1.27 11.84
C VAL A 108 25.19 -0.16 12.25
N ALA A 109 25.01 -0.47 13.53
CA ALA A 109 25.10 -1.83 14.06
C ALA A 109 23.71 -2.37 14.38
N SER A 110 23.53 -3.69 14.32
CA SER A 110 22.29 -4.40 14.62
C SER A 110 21.68 -4.08 15.99
N GLY A 111 20.38 -4.35 16.12
CA GLY A 111 19.64 -4.16 17.37
C GLY A 111 19.49 -2.69 17.78
N LYS A 112 19.78 -2.37 19.05
CA LYS A 112 19.52 -1.04 19.63
C LYS A 112 20.22 0.11 18.91
N ALA A 113 21.39 -0.12 18.33
CA ALA A 113 22.13 0.92 17.62
C ALA A 113 21.42 1.31 16.31
N ALA A 114 20.83 0.36 15.58
CA ALA A 114 20.04 0.65 14.40
C ALA A 114 18.73 1.37 14.76
N THR A 115 18.09 0.96 15.86
CA THR A 115 16.91 1.65 16.39
C THR A 115 17.21 3.11 16.74
N GLU A 116 18.34 3.38 17.39
CA GLU A 116 18.78 4.75 17.69
C GLU A 116 19.09 5.54 16.42
N MET A 117 19.65 4.90 15.40
CA MET A 117 19.86 5.53 14.11
C MET A 117 18.54 5.91 13.42
N LEU A 118 17.51 5.05 13.49
CA LEU A 118 16.18 5.37 12.99
C LEU A 118 15.59 6.58 13.72
N ARG A 119 15.72 6.68 15.05
CA ARG A 119 15.25 7.85 15.82
C ARG A 119 15.96 9.13 15.38
N ARG A 120 17.27 9.06 15.10
CA ARG A 120 18.03 10.19 14.55
C ARG A 120 17.52 10.58 13.16
N ALA A 121 17.24 9.62 12.29
CA ALA A 121 16.65 9.89 10.98
C ALA A 121 15.26 10.54 11.07
N VAL A 122 14.40 10.11 12.00
CA VAL A 122 13.09 10.77 12.25
C VAL A 122 13.27 12.23 12.69
N LYS A 123 14.33 12.54 13.45
CA LYS A 123 14.56 13.88 13.99
C LYS A 123 15.25 14.82 13.00
N ASP A 124 16.38 14.38 12.46
CA ASP A 124 17.36 15.21 11.75
C ASP A 124 17.43 14.89 10.24
N GLY A 125 16.69 13.89 9.76
CA GLY A 125 16.64 13.49 8.35
C GLY A 125 15.85 14.43 7.43
N SER A 126 16.00 14.22 6.13
CA SER A 126 15.12 14.77 5.09
C SER A 126 13.68 14.23 5.24
N VAL A 127 12.71 14.85 4.56
CA VAL A 127 11.32 14.35 4.57
C VAL A 127 11.26 12.87 4.15
N ASP A 128 11.99 12.49 3.09
CA ASP A 128 12.05 11.11 2.62
C ASP A 128 12.71 10.17 3.66
N GLU A 129 13.79 10.61 4.32
CA GLU A 129 14.46 9.84 5.37
C GLU A 129 13.58 9.68 6.61
N LYS A 130 12.78 10.69 6.95
CA LYS A 130 11.80 10.64 8.04
C LYS A 130 10.68 9.66 7.73
N ILE A 131 10.13 9.72 6.52
CA ILE A 131 9.11 8.77 6.05
C ILE A 131 9.65 7.34 6.14
N ALA A 132 10.81 7.08 5.53
CA ALA A 132 11.43 5.77 5.55
C ALA A 132 11.72 5.28 6.98
N ALA A 133 12.15 6.17 7.88
CA ALA A 133 12.38 5.82 9.27
C ALA A 133 11.09 5.45 10.00
N LEU A 134 10.01 6.24 9.85
CA LEU A 134 8.70 5.97 10.46
C LEU A 134 8.11 4.65 9.95
N GLU A 135 8.21 4.38 8.65
CA GLU A 135 7.77 3.10 8.06
C GLU A 135 8.47 1.91 8.70
N VAL A 136 9.79 1.99 8.90
CA VAL A 136 10.58 0.93 9.54
C VAL A 136 10.23 0.78 11.01
N LEU A 137 9.99 1.89 11.73
CA LEU A 137 9.53 1.86 13.12
C LEU A 137 8.14 1.20 13.27
N GLY A 138 7.27 1.33 12.26
CA GLY A 138 5.98 0.63 12.20
C GLY A 138 6.07 -0.90 12.13
N TRP A 139 7.28 -1.45 11.96
CA TRP A 139 7.57 -2.90 12.03
C TRP A 139 8.31 -3.31 13.30
N GLY A 140 8.73 -2.36 14.13
CA GLY A 140 9.50 -2.63 15.33
C GLY A 140 8.66 -3.21 16.47
N GLU A 141 9.29 -4.05 17.30
CA GLU A 141 8.69 -4.53 18.54
C GLU A 141 9.06 -3.60 19.70
N GLY A 142 8.07 -2.97 20.33
CA GLY A 142 8.25 -2.26 21.60
C GLY A 142 7.52 -0.92 21.71
N GLU A 143 7.03 -0.62 22.91
CA GLU A 143 6.35 0.66 23.22
C GLU A 143 7.27 1.87 23.00
N GLU A 144 8.58 1.71 23.14
CA GLU A 144 9.55 2.80 23.05
C GLU A 144 9.58 3.48 21.67
N LEU A 145 9.09 2.83 20.61
CA LEU A 145 9.08 3.35 19.23
C LEU A 145 7.79 4.12 18.88
N THR A 146 6.77 4.00 19.73
CA THR A 146 5.47 4.64 19.51
C THR A 146 5.50 6.14 19.78
N LEU A 147 6.44 6.64 20.59
CA LEU A 147 6.59 8.06 20.88
C LEU A 147 6.88 8.87 19.61
N GLU A 148 7.82 8.40 18.79
CA GLU A 148 8.19 9.06 17.53
C GLU A 148 7.02 9.06 16.54
N LEU A 149 6.26 7.97 16.48
CA LEU A 149 5.06 7.87 15.65
C LEU A 149 3.97 8.85 16.12
N TYR A 150 3.71 8.96 17.42
CA TYR A 150 2.75 9.94 17.94
C TYR A 150 3.17 11.38 17.68
N LYS A 151 4.46 11.71 17.82
CA LYS A 151 4.96 13.05 17.45
C LYS A 151 4.78 13.34 15.96
N ALA A 152 4.96 12.34 15.11
CA ALA A 152 4.80 12.50 13.67
C ALA A 152 3.32 12.73 13.26
N LEU A 153 2.34 12.26 14.05
CA LEU A 153 0.93 12.59 13.85
C LEU A 153 0.62 14.09 14.04
N GLU A 154 1.40 14.80 14.85
CA GLU A 154 1.26 16.26 15.04
C GLU A 154 2.07 17.07 14.03
N SER A 155 2.76 16.42 13.09
CA SER A 155 3.56 17.10 12.07
C SER A 155 2.70 18.03 11.21
N GLY A 156 3.24 19.20 10.86
CA GLY A 156 2.62 20.10 9.88
C GLY A 156 2.61 19.54 8.44
N GLU A 157 3.40 18.50 8.17
CA GLU A 157 3.50 17.87 6.85
C GLU A 157 2.53 16.68 6.71
N ASP A 158 1.66 16.75 5.70
CA ASP A 158 0.59 15.76 5.47
C ASP A 158 1.12 14.33 5.35
N HIS A 159 2.16 14.13 4.54
CA HIS A 159 2.76 12.82 4.31
C HIS A 159 3.32 12.17 5.59
N LEU A 160 3.90 12.96 6.51
CA LEU A 160 4.41 12.44 7.77
C LEU A 160 3.29 11.98 8.69
N ARG A 161 2.15 12.69 8.70
CA ARG A 161 0.98 12.29 9.48
C ARG A 161 0.37 10.99 8.94
N ASP A 162 0.25 10.88 7.62
CA ASP A 162 -0.30 9.68 6.98
C ASP A 162 0.56 8.44 7.29
N VAL A 163 1.88 8.55 7.10
CA VAL A 163 2.81 7.44 7.39
C VAL A 163 2.81 7.08 8.87
N ALA A 164 2.72 8.06 9.77
CA ALA A 164 2.62 7.82 11.21
C ALA A 164 1.32 7.08 11.57
N TYR A 165 0.20 7.48 10.99
CA TYR A 165 -1.09 6.81 11.17
C TYR A 165 -1.05 5.37 10.67
N GLU A 166 -0.54 5.14 9.47
CA GLU A 166 -0.40 3.80 8.88
C GLU A 166 0.50 2.90 9.72
N SER A 167 1.62 3.45 10.22
CA SER A 167 2.56 2.71 11.07
C SER A 167 1.95 2.32 12.41
N LEU A 168 1.20 3.21 13.05
CA LEU A 168 0.46 2.92 14.29
C LEU A 168 -0.66 1.91 14.06
N TRP A 169 -1.42 2.06 12.97
CA TRP A 169 -2.43 1.09 12.57
C TRP A 169 -1.82 -0.30 12.35
N ARG A 170 -0.66 -0.38 11.69
CA ARG A 170 0.07 -1.63 11.49
C ARG A 170 0.51 -2.24 12.82
N LEU A 171 1.10 -1.48 13.73
CA LEU A 171 1.45 -1.97 15.07
C LEU A 171 0.22 -2.48 15.85
N SER A 172 -0.93 -1.81 15.71
CA SER A 172 -2.17 -2.26 16.36
C SER A 172 -2.68 -3.59 15.81
N THR A 173 -2.50 -3.84 14.51
CA THR A 173 -2.95 -5.09 13.87
C THR A 173 -2.02 -6.28 14.15
N THR A 174 -0.76 -6.04 14.49
CA THR A 174 0.19 -7.08 14.94
C THR A 174 0.04 -7.47 16.40
N GLY A 175 -0.89 -6.84 17.14
CA GLY A 175 -1.17 -7.15 18.55
C GLY A 175 -0.29 -6.40 19.54
N VAL A 176 0.53 -5.44 19.07
CA VAL A 176 1.25 -4.52 19.97
C VAL A 176 0.22 -3.61 20.64
N ARG A 177 0.17 -3.65 21.97
CA ARG A 177 -0.69 -2.74 22.74
C ARG A 177 -0.11 -1.34 22.65
N LEU A 178 -0.76 -0.49 21.86
CA LEU A 178 -0.37 0.91 21.78
C LEU A 178 -0.56 1.60 23.15
N PRO A 179 0.49 2.27 23.67
CA PRO A 179 0.37 3.04 24.90
C PRO A 179 -0.58 4.23 24.70
N ASP A 180 -1.28 4.61 25.78
CA ASP A 180 -2.17 5.78 25.77
C ASP A 180 -1.37 7.04 25.39
N PRO A 181 -1.77 7.81 24.36
CA PRO A 181 -1.10 9.05 23.95
C PRO A 181 -0.88 10.03 25.11
N LEU A 182 -1.79 10.06 26.10
CA LEU A 182 -1.68 10.92 27.29
C LEU A 182 -0.41 10.65 28.10
N LYS A 183 0.18 9.45 28.03
CA LYS A 183 1.45 9.12 28.68
C LYS A 183 2.63 9.94 28.16
N PHE A 184 2.50 10.50 26.96
CA PHE A 184 3.55 11.28 26.30
C PHE A 184 3.25 12.78 26.25
N GLY A 185 2.14 13.22 26.86
CA GLY A 185 1.77 14.64 26.96
C GLY A 185 1.06 15.20 25.73
N PHE A 186 0.48 14.32 24.90
CA PHE A 186 -0.49 14.67 23.86
C PHE A 186 -1.89 14.87 24.46
#